data_AF-A0A7K2MTS4-F1
#
_entry.id   AF-A0A7K2MTS4-F1
#
_cell.length_a   1.000
_cell.length_b   1.000
_cell.length_c   1.000
_cell.angle_alpha   90.00
_cell.angle_beta   90.00
_cell.angle_gamma   90.00
#
_symmetry.space_group_name_H-M   'P 1'
#
loop_
_entity.id
_entity.type
_entity.pdbx_description
1 polymer ?
#
loop_
_entity_poly.entity_id
_entity_poly.type
_entity_poly.pdbx_seq_one_letter_code
_entity_poly.pdbx_strand_id
1 'polypeptide(L)'
;GMLRSFDYAAHSADVRVPGWAESCRAAYCTGYAEAAGHDPRTDPVLLRAYETDKAVYEVLYEARHRPDWLEVPLAAVRRLSVPEPA
;
A
#
# COMPACT_ATOMS: atom_id res chain seq x y z
N GLY A 1 0.47 -7.47 1.05
CA GLY A 1 1.29 -7.44 2.28
C GLY A 1 2.39 -6.40 2.22
N MET A 2 3.45 -6.66 1.45
CA MET A 2 4.65 -5.80 1.36
C MET A 2 4.37 -4.38 0.85
N LEU A 3 3.48 -4.23 -0.14
CA LEU A 3 3.18 -2.90 -0.70
C LEU A 3 2.62 -1.91 0.34
N ARG A 4 1.89 -2.39 1.35
CA ARG A 4 1.44 -1.60 2.49
C ARG A 4 2.60 -1.16 3.39
N SER A 5 3.61 -2.02 3.56
CA SER A 5 4.77 -1.74 4.41
C SER A 5 5.59 -0.55 3.89
N PHE A 6 5.60 -0.29 2.57
CA PHE A 6 6.26 0.90 2.03
C PHE A 6 5.56 2.20 2.46
N ASP A 7 4.23 2.22 2.57
CA ASP A 7 3.50 3.39 3.06
C ASP A 7 3.84 3.67 4.54
N TYR A 8 3.95 2.62 5.35
CA TYR A 8 4.40 2.74 6.74
C TYR A 8 5.86 3.18 6.86
N ALA A 9 6.75 2.60 6.06
CA ALA A 9 8.18 2.96 6.05
C ALA A 9 8.38 4.42 5.63
N ALA A 10 7.65 4.87 4.62
CA ALA A 10 7.67 6.26 4.18
C ALA A 10 7.11 7.21 5.26
N HIS A 11 6.11 6.76 6.03
CA HIS A 11 5.59 7.55 7.14
C HIS A 11 6.59 7.64 8.30
N SER A 12 7.30 6.55 8.61
CA SER A 12 8.27 6.47 9.71
C SER A 12 9.62 7.15 9.43
N ALA A 13 9.88 7.56 8.19
CA ALA A 13 11.14 8.19 7.82
C ALA A 13 11.23 9.63 8.37
N ASP A 14 12.37 9.99 8.97
CA ASP A 14 12.64 11.35 9.46
C ASP A 14 12.55 12.40 8.33
N VAL A 15 12.96 12.02 7.12
CA VAL A 15 12.88 12.86 5.92
C VAL A 15 11.86 12.28 4.95
N ARG A 16 10.80 13.03 4.70
CA ARG A 16 9.74 12.65 3.76
C ARG A 16 10.18 12.93 2.33
N VAL A 17 10.32 11.88 1.53
CA VAL A 17 10.58 11.97 0.09
C VAL A 17 9.27 11.71 -0.66
N PRO A 18 8.68 12.73 -1.31
CA PRO A 18 7.46 12.55 -2.10
C PRO A 18 7.62 11.47 -3.16
N GLY A 19 6.61 10.61 -3.29
CA GLY A 19 6.62 9.52 -4.28
C GLY A 19 7.53 8.33 -3.95
N TRP A 20 8.31 8.36 -2.87
CA TRP A 20 9.23 7.26 -2.54
C TRP A 20 8.50 5.91 -2.39
N ALA A 21 7.40 5.88 -1.65
CA ALA A 21 6.62 4.65 -1.46
C ALA A 21 6.11 4.10 -2.80
N GLU A 22 5.64 4.97 -3.70
CA GLU A 22 5.16 4.58 -5.01
C GLU A 22 6.28 4.00 -5.88
N SER A 23 7.45 4.64 -5.90
CA SER A 23 8.63 4.12 -6.59
C SER A 23 9.07 2.76 -6.05
N CYS A 24 9.07 2.57 -4.72
CA CYS A 24 9.39 1.28 -4.12
C CYS A 24 8.37 0.20 -4.44
N ARG A 25 7.07 0.54 -4.43
CA ARG A 25 5.99 -0.37 -4.83
C ARG A 25 6.16 -0.82 -6.29
N ALA A 26 6.41 0.12 -7.19
CA ALA A 26 6.62 -0.17 -8.61
C ALA A 26 7.86 -1.05 -8.84
N ALA A 27 8.99 -0.72 -8.20
CA ALA A 27 10.22 -1.50 -8.29
C ALA A 27 10.05 -2.92 -7.71
N TYR A 28 9.35 -3.05 -6.57
CA TYR A 28 9.06 -4.34 -5.97
C TYR A 28 8.20 -5.22 -6.89
N CYS A 29 7.14 -4.67 -7.50
CA CYS A 29 6.31 -5.42 -8.45
C CYS A 29 7.10 -5.85 -9.69
N THR A 30 7.98 -5.00 -10.22
CA THR A 30 8.86 -5.36 -11.35
C THR A 30 9.79 -6.51 -10.97
N GLY A 31 10.50 -6.42 -9.85
CA GLY A 31 11.37 -7.51 -9.39
C GLY A 31 10.60 -8.80 -9.08
N TYR A 32 9.38 -8.68 -8.54
CA TYR A 32 8.49 -9.82 -8.34
C TYR A 32 8.13 -10.49 -9.67
N ALA A 33 7.79 -9.70 -10.70
CA ALA A 33 7.47 -10.20 -12.02
C ALA A 33 8.65 -10.95 -12.67
N GLU A 34 9.85 -10.38 -12.57
CA GLU A 34 11.08 -10.98 -13.09
C GLU A 34 11.40 -12.32 -12.39
N ALA A 35 11.22 -12.38 -11.07
CA ALA A 35 11.55 -13.57 -10.28
C ALA A 35 10.47 -14.66 -10.35
N ALA A 36 9.19 -14.29 -10.33
CA ALA A 36 8.06 -15.22 -10.25
C ALA A 36 7.44 -15.57 -11.61
N GLY A 37 7.82 -14.85 -12.68
CA GLY A 37 7.27 -15.02 -14.03
C GLY A 37 5.84 -14.48 -14.21
N HIS A 38 5.30 -13.76 -13.23
CA HIS A 38 3.99 -13.13 -13.29
C HIS A 38 3.99 -11.80 -12.52
N ASP A 39 3.54 -10.73 -13.18
CA ASP A 39 3.42 -9.41 -12.57
C ASP A 39 2.09 -9.30 -11.80
N PRO A 40 2.12 -9.10 -10.47
CA PRO A 40 0.90 -8.98 -9.67
C PRO A 40 0.01 -7.79 -10.09
N ARG A 41 0.55 -6.81 -10.82
CA ARG A 41 -0.22 -5.67 -11.36
C ARG A 41 -1.12 -6.06 -12.54
N THR A 42 -0.93 -7.25 -13.13
CA THR A 42 -1.78 -7.75 -14.21
C THR A 42 -3.13 -8.30 -13.73
N ASP A 43 -3.30 -8.50 -12.43
CA ASP A 43 -4.61 -8.71 -11.78
C ASP A 43 -4.89 -7.55 -10.80
N PRO A 44 -5.25 -6.36 -11.32
CA PRO A 44 -5.39 -5.16 -10.50
C PRO A 44 -6.56 -5.26 -9.52
N VAL A 45 -7.60 -6.03 -9.85
CA VAL A 45 -8.76 -6.23 -8.97
C VAL A 45 -8.38 -7.05 -7.75
N LEU A 46 -7.69 -8.19 -7.95
CA LEU A 46 -7.26 -9.03 -6.85
C LEU A 46 -6.22 -8.34 -5.98
N LEU A 47 -5.26 -7.63 -6.60
CA LEU A 47 -4.26 -6.86 -5.87
C LEU A 47 -4.91 -5.77 -5.01
N ARG A 48 -5.83 -4.99 -5.59
CA ARG A 48 -6.61 -3.97 -4.87
C ARG A 48 -7.41 -4.57 -3.73
N ALA A 49 -8.05 -5.73 -3.92
CA ALA A 49 -8.82 -6.40 -2.89
C ALA A 49 -7.96 -6.76 -1.66
N TYR A 50 -6.81 -7.41 -1.88
CA TYR A 50 -5.90 -7.76 -0.78
C TYR A 50 -5.27 -6.53 -0.09
N GLU A 51 -4.95 -5.48 -0.84
CA GLU A 51 -4.47 -4.24 -0.23
C GLU A 51 -5.57 -3.54 0.59
N THR A 52 -6.82 -3.58 0.12
CA THR A 52 -7.97 -2.99 0.82
C THR A 52 -8.28 -3.75 2.11
N ASP A 53 -8.33 -5.08 2.06
CA ASP A 53 -8.53 -5.92 3.24
C ASP A 53 -7.48 -5.63 4.32
N LYS A 54 -6.20 -5.61 3.91
CA LYS A 54 -5.10 -5.28 4.82
C LYS A 54 -5.22 -3.86 5.36
N ALA A 55 -5.58 -2.87 4.54
CA ALA A 55 -5.75 -1.49 4.99
C ALA A 55 -6.92 -1.33 5.98
N VAL A 56 -8.04 -2.05 5.80
CA VAL A 56 -9.17 -2.05 6.75
C VAL A 56 -8.77 -2.67 8.07
N TYR A 57 -8.03 -3.79 8.05
CA TYR A 57 -7.44 -4.37 9.25
C TYR A 57 -6.52 -3.36 9.97
N GLU A 58 -5.64 -2.69 9.21
CA GLU A 58 -4.71 -1.68 9.74
C GLU A 58 -5.46 -0.51 10.38
N VAL A 59 -6.54 0.01 9.77
CA VAL A 59 -7.39 1.07 10.36
C VAL A 59 -7.87 0.67 11.76
N LEU A 60 -8.45 -0.53 11.89
CA LEU A 60 -8.94 -1.04 13.18
C LEU A 60 -7.81 -1.21 14.20
N TYR A 61 -6.64 -1.64 13.73
CA TYR A 61 -5.48 -1.84 14.56
C TYR A 61 -4.91 -0.51 15.07
N GLU A 62 -4.63 0.45 14.19
CA GLU A 62 -4.03 1.73 14.57
C GLU A 62 -4.98 2.57 15.42
N ALA A 63 -6.28 2.58 15.10
CA ALA A 63 -7.27 3.30 15.89
C ALA A 63 -7.29 2.84 17.37
N ARG A 64 -6.92 1.59 17.66
CA ARG A 64 -6.89 1.03 19.01
C ARG A 64 -5.54 1.16 19.71
N HIS A 65 -4.43 1.04 18.97
CA HIS A 65 -3.10 0.87 19.58
C HIS A 65 -2.16 2.04 19.31
N ARG A 66 -2.29 2.74 18.19
CA ARG A 66 -1.43 3.87 17.80
C ARG A 66 -2.25 4.91 17.01
N PRO A 67 -3.16 5.65 17.66
CA PRO A 67 -4.06 6.57 16.96
C PRO A 67 -3.34 7.59 16.07
N ASP A 68 -2.14 8.02 16.45
CA ASP A 68 -1.30 8.95 15.67
C ASP A 68 -0.89 8.39 14.29
N TRP A 69 -0.91 7.06 14.13
CA TRP A 69 -0.57 6.38 12.88
C TRP A 69 -1.77 6.11 11.99
N LEU A 70 -2.99 6.43 12.44
CA LEU A 70 -4.25 6.12 11.76
C LEU A 70 -4.33 6.76 10.36
N GLU A 71 -3.64 7.88 10.15
CA GLU A 71 -3.58 8.54 8.86
C GLU A 71 -2.99 7.67 7.74
N VAL A 72 -2.06 6.75 8.06
CA VAL A 72 -1.38 5.88 7.09
C VAL A 72 -2.36 4.91 6.43
N PRO A 73 -3.11 4.07 7.16
CA PRO A 73 -4.08 3.18 6.52
C PRO A 73 -5.30 3.93 5.97
N LEU A 74 -5.73 5.05 6.58
CA LEU A 74 -6.84 5.84 6.02
C LEU A 74 -6.49 6.48 4.66
N ALA A 75 -5.25 6.93 4.47
CA ALA A 75 -4.79 7.43 3.18
C ALA A 75 -4.83 6.33 2.10
N ALA A 76 -4.47 5.10 2.47
CA ALA A 76 -4.55 3.96 1.58
C ALA A 76 -6.00 3.59 1.22
N VAL A 77 -6.90 3.54 2.20
CA VAL A 77 -8.34 3.28 1.97
C VAL A 77 -8.90 4.31 1.00
N ARG A 78 -8.62 5.61 1.20
CA ARG A 78 -9.06 6.68 0.28
C ARG A 78 -8.54 6.46 -1.15
N ARG A 79 -7.26 6.11 -1.30
CA ARG A 79 -6.66 5.84 -2.62
C ARG A 79 -7.29 4.63 -3.31
N LEU A 80 -7.56 3.56 -2.55
CA LEU A 80 -8.09 2.29 -3.07
C LEU A 80 -9.61 2.32 -3.33
N SER A 81 -10.33 3.27 -2.72
CA SER A 81 -11.78 3.43 -2.91
C SER A 81 -12.16 4.21 -4.17
N VAL A 82 -11.21 4.86 -4.84
CA VAL A 82 -11.48 5.57 -6.10
C VAL A 82 -11.55 4.53 -7.22
N PRO A 83 -12.67 4.39 -7.94
CA PRO A 83 -12.76 3.51 -9.09
C PRO A 83 -11.76 3.96 -10.17
N GLU A 84 -11.13 3.00 -10.86
CA GLU A 84 -10.32 3.33 -12.04
C GLU A 84 -11.21 3.99 -13.11
N PRO A 85 -10.73 5.03 -13.80
CA PRO A 85 -11.44 5.58 -14.94
C PRO A 85 -11.66 4.47 -15.98
N ALA A 86 -12.90 4.41 -16.50
CA ALA A 86 -13.35 3.44 -17.48
C ALA A 86 -12.59 3.53 -18.82
#